data_AF-A0A9J6DSC9-F1
#
_entry.id   AF-A0A9J6DSC9-F1
#
_cell.length_a   1.000
_cell.length_b   1.000
_cell.length_c   1.000
_cell.angle_alpha   90.00
_cell.angle_beta   90.00
_cell.angle_gamma   90.00
#
_symmetry.space_group_name_H-M   'P 1'
#
loop_
_entity.id
_entity.type
_entity.pdbx_description
1 polymer ?
#
loop_
_entity_poly.entity_id
_entity_poly.type
_entity_poly.pdbx_seq_one_letter_code
_entity_poly.pdbx_strand_id
1 'polypeptide(L)'
;MPTNAELAKRLEELEEKLKTEALVESVFARILLKLNHSGFDAVQVKKEVDDLVVSAKFTEKIVEELRQDNAALMAENKSLKSENRMMSKKLAEIEQYSRLNNVEIRGVPCTQGEDCVAILQTRFFGIARHVAGDGGQPTIQQFLFIYRMLSVNNLVRPPKRASVDGDGQQLLFKLQDLFNKEAAPVNHVRCHIENKRAIDSFSIWNIFSGEELPNRRSLRICTEFIIYLCMIFFHEHACKQRKFSFQVDSLAILLDDVLLEPTESEEEALADLSPKECILDYLAGYVAQKFSEMCCTDCVESLKGLQRSPRDLILVKSRGYLQVPSTKLLNLLQIAEEHVEELTVKQTACAGVYMGIVEQVLLNNRTASAAVGCPTHFVGTTAEVLHLFLRCHLHFFTREKNKQSRVTKRATCPAGGGKKPN
;
A
#
# COMPACT_ATOMS: atom_id res chain seq x y z
N MET A 1 18.74 -15.96 -17.72
CA MET A 1 19.29 -16.62 -18.92
C MET A 1 20.25 -15.60 -19.51
N PRO A 2 21.56 -15.92 -19.67
CA PRO A 2 22.46 -15.00 -20.36
C PRO A 2 21.84 -14.65 -21.72
N THR A 3 21.91 -13.38 -22.09
CA THR A 3 21.41 -12.94 -23.40
C THR A 3 22.28 -13.59 -24.48
N ASN A 4 21.73 -13.79 -25.68
CA ASN A 4 22.51 -14.35 -26.79
C ASN A 4 23.77 -13.53 -27.10
N ALA A 5 23.76 -12.22 -26.79
CA ALA A 5 24.92 -11.34 -26.90
C ALA A 5 26.03 -11.69 -25.89
N GLU A 6 25.68 -12.03 -24.65
CA GLU A 6 26.64 -12.42 -23.61
C GLU A 6 27.31 -13.78 -23.94
N LEU A 7 26.54 -14.71 -24.51
CA LEU A 7 27.05 -15.99 -24.97
C LEU A 7 27.99 -15.85 -26.17
N ALA A 8 27.66 -14.97 -27.12
CA ALA A 8 28.51 -14.71 -28.28
C ALA A 8 29.87 -14.13 -27.87
N LYS A 9 29.88 -13.16 -26.95
CA LYS A 9 31.11 -12.56 -26.44
C LYS A 9 32.01 -13.57 -25.72
N ARG A 10 31.40 -14.49 -24.93
CA ARG A 10 32.14 -15.57 -24.27
C ARG A 10 32.70 -16.61 -25.24
N LEU A 11 32.05 -16.83 -26.37
CA LEU A 11 32.53 -17.75 -27.41
C LEU A 11 33.74 -17.15 -28.14
N GLU A 12 33.70 -15.86 -28.44
CA GLU A 12 34.79 -15.10 -29.06
C GLU A 12 36.04 -15.06 -28.16
N GLU A 13 35.87 -14.87 -26.85
CA GLU A 13 36.97 -14.95 -25.87
C GLU A 13 37.58 -16.36 -25.74
N LEU A 14 36.79 -17.43 -25.94
CA LEU A 14 37.29 -18.80 -25.93
C LEU A 14 38.06 -19.13 -27.23
N GLU A 15 37.60 -18.63 -28.38
CA GLU A 15 38.32 -18.79 -29.65
C GLU A 15 39.68 -18.06 -29.66
N GLU A 16 39.75 -16.88 -29.05
CA GLU A 16 41.01 -16.16 -28.82
C GLU A 16 41.99 -16.96 -27.94
N LYS A 17 41.48 -17.57 -26.85
CA LYS A 17 42.31 -18.44 -25.98
C LYS A 17 42.81 -19.69 -26.69
N LEU A 18 41.99 -20.32 -27.54
CA LEU A 18 42.43 -21.50 -28.30
C LEU A 18 43.56 -21.16 -29.29
N LYS A 19 43.58 -19.93 -29.85
CA LYS A 19 44.68 -19.45 -30.70
C LYS A 19 46.00 -19.31 -29.94
N THR A 20 45.96 -19.05 -28.63
CA THR A 20 47.18 -18.96 -27.80
C THR A 20 47.83 -20.32 -27.55
N GLU A 21 47.06 -21.41 -27.45
CA GLU A 21 47.61 -22.77 -27.36
C GLU A 21 48.33 -23.18 -28.66
N ALA A 22 47.75 -22.85 -29.82
CA ALA A 22 48.41 -23.06 -31.12
C ALA A 22 49.71 -22.26 -31.27
N LEU A 23 49.80 -21.07 -30.66
CA LEU A 23 51.04 -20.29 -30.59
C LEU A 23 52.11 -21.00 -29.76
N VAL A 24 51.74 -21.57 -28.61
CA VAL A 24 52.66 -22.34 -27.74
C VAL A 24 53.22 -23.55 -28.49
N GLU A 25 52.38 -24.33 -29.18
CA GLU A 25 52.83 -25.45 -30.01
C GLU A 25 53.76 -24.99 -31.15
N SER A 26 53.45 -23.88 -31.83
CA SER A 26 54.32 -23.36 -32.90
C SER A 26 55.67 -22.88 -32.40
N VAL A 27 55.73 -22.32 -31.19
CA VAL A 27 56.98 -21.87 -30.55
C VAL A 27 57.82 -23.08 -30.13
N PHE A 28 57.20 -24.10 -29.54
CA PHE A 28 57.86 -25.36 -29.18
C PHE A 28 58.44 -26.06 -30.41
N ALA A 29 57.67 -26.13 -31.50
CA ALA A 29 58.12 -26.67 -32.78
C ALA A 29 59.30 -25.88 -33.36
N ARG A 30 59.29 -24.54 -33.26
CA ARG A 30 60.39 -23.67 -33.71
C ARG A 30 61.68 -23.89 -32.91
N ILE A 31 61.55 -24.07 -31.59
CA ILE A 31 62.68 -24.34 -30.69
C ILE A 31 63.28 -25.72 -31.00
N LEU A 32 62.44 -26.76 -31.19
CA LEU A 32 62.89 -28.10 -31.57
C LEU A 32 63.58 -28.12 -32.95
N LEU A 33 63.07 -27.37 -33.92
CA LEU A 33 63.69 -27.22 -35.24
C LEU A 33 65.05 -26.53 -35.17
N LYS A 34 65.16 -25.46 -34.38
CA LYS A 34 66.42 -24.76 -34.13
C LYS A 34 67.44 -25.71 -33.48
N LEU A 35 67.05 -26.47 -32.45
CA LEU A 35 67.92 -27.40 -31.71
C LEU A 35 68.54 -28.51 -32.61
N ASN A 36 67.88 -28.88 -33.71
CA ASN A 36 68.36 -29.88 -34.65
C ASN A 36 69.41 -29.36 -35.66
N HIS A 37 69.62 -28.05 -35.77
CA HIS A 37 70.66 -27.49 -36.64
C HIS A 37 71.95 -27.21 -35.84
N SER A 38 73.02 -27.89 -36.22
CA SER A 38 74.33 -27.91 -35.57
C SER A 38 75.03 -26.53 -35.60
N GLY A 39 74.84 -25.75 -34.54
CA GLY A 39 75.51 -24.45 -34.34
C GLY A 39 74.88 -23.66 -33.20
N PHE A 40 74.49 -24.34 -32.12
CA PHE A 40 73.59 -23.79 -31.11
C PHE A 40 74.32 -22.89 -30.11
N ASP A 41 73.99 -21.61 -30.11
CA ASP A 41 74.34 -20.72 -29.00
C ASP A 41 73.38 -20.97 -27.83
N ALA A 42 73.80 -21.85 -26.93
CA ALA A 42 73.04 -22.22 -25.74
C ALA A 42 72.65 -20.99 -24.88
N VAL A 43 73.41 -19.89 -24.96
CA VAL A 43 73.12 -18.65 -24.23
C VAL A 43 71.87 -17.98 -24.79
N GLN A 44 71.72 -17.94 -26.12
CA GLN A 44 70.55 -17.33 -26.76
C GLN A 44 69.26 -18.07 -26.44
N VAL A 45 69.27 -19.40 -26.47
CA VAL A 45 68.08 -20.20 -26.17
C VAL A 45 67.71 -20.16 -24.70
N LYS A 46 68.69 -20.13 -23.80
CA LYS A 46 68.41 -19.91 -22.38
C LYS A 46 67.67 -18.59 -22.16
N LYS A 47 68.11 -17.52 -22.82
CA LYS A 47 67.43 -16.21 -22.74
C LYS A 47 66.00 -16.25 -23.28
N GLU A 48 65.78 -16.85 -24.46
CA GLU A 48 64.43 -17.01 -25.03
C GLU A 48 63.51 -17.82 -24.09
N VAL A 49 64.04 -18.86 -23.44
CA VAL A 49 63.29 -19.66 -22.45
C VAL A 49 62.99 -18.85 -21.19
N ASP A 50 63.96 -18.09 -20.67
CA ASP A 50 63.75 -17.24 -19.49
C ASP A 50 62.66 -16.17 -19.75
N ASP A 51 62.68 -15.53 -20.93
CA ASP A 51 61.66 -14.56 -21.35
C ASP A 51 60.27 -15.21 -21.46
N LEU A 52 60.18 -16.43 -22.02
CA LEU A 52 58.93 -17.19 -22.10
C LEU A 52 58.40 -17.58 -20.71
N VAL A 53 59.28 -17.95 -19.78
CA VAL A 53 58.90 -18.26 -18.39
C VAL A 53 58.34 -17.02 -17.70
N VAL A 54 58.92 -15.84 -17.91
CA VAL A 54 58.39 -14.59 -17.37
C VAL A 54 57.01 -14.28 -17.96
N SER A 55 56.83 -14.42 -19.28
CA SER A 55 55.54 -14.23 -19.95
C SER A 55 54.47 -15.22 -19.46
N ALA A 56 54.84 -16.49 -19.24
CA ALA A 56 53.94 -17.51 -18.73
C ALA A 56 53.46 -17.18 -17.31
N LYS A 57 54.37 -16.76 -16.42
CA LYS A 57 54.02 -16.33 -15.05
C LYS A 57 53.10 -15.11 -15.02
N PHE A 58 53.33 -14.16 -15.92
CA PHE A 58 52.43 -13.00 -16.06
C PHE A 58 51.02 -13.42 -16.51
N THR A 59 50.94 -14.34 -17.48
CA THR A 59 49.66 -14.87 -17.98
C THR A 59 48.92 -15.66 -16.89
N GLU A 60 49.63 -16.47 -16.12
CA GLU A 60 49.07 -17.21 -14.97
C GLU A 60 48.43 -16.27 -13.95
N LYS A 61 49.10 -15.14 -13.65
CA LYS A 61 48.54 -14.11 -12.76
C LYS A 61 47.23 -13.51 -13.30
N ILE A 62 47.18 -13.16 -14.58
CA ILE A 62 45.96 -12.64 -15.22
C ILE A 62 44.83 -13.68 -15.17
N VAL A 63 45.13 -14.95 -15.43
CA VAL A 63 44.14 -16.03 -15.37
C VAL A 63 43.56 -16.17 -13.96
N GLU A 64 44.38 -16.02 -12.93
CA GLU A 64 43.91 -16.09 -11.54
C GLU A 64 43.04 -14.88 -11.16
N GLU A 65 43.42 -13.66 -11.57
CA GLU A 65 42.58 -12.46 -11.40
C GLU A 65 41.20 -12.65 -12.09
N LEU A 66 41.18 -13.13 -13.33
CA LEU A 66 39.93 -13.42 -14.05
C LEU A 66 39.07 -14.52 -13.40
N ARG A 67 39.69 -15.49 -12.71
CA ARG A 67 38.95 -16.52 -11.95
C ARG A 67 38.28 -15.92 -10.72
N GLN A 68 38.96 -15.02 -10.01
CA GLN A 68 38.43 -14.31 -8.85
C GLN A 68 37.25 -13.42 -9.26
N ASP A 69 37.38 -12.65 -10.35
CA ASP A 69 36.30 -11.81 -10.87
C ASP A 69 35.09 -12.63 -11.30
N ASN A 70 35.29 -13.76 -11.99
CA ASN A 70 34.19 -14.65 -12.34
C ASN A 70 33.49 -15.23 -11.11
N ALA A 71 34.24 -15.56 -10.05
CA ALA A 71 33.65 -16.04 -8.80
C ALA A 71 32.80 -14.95 -8.12
N ALA A 72 33.29 -13.71 -8.09
CA ALA A 72 32.55 -12.56 -7.56
C ALA A 72 31.26 -12.28 -8.35
N LEU A 73 31.34 -12.25 -9.69
CA LEU A 73 30.18 -12.07 -10.57
C LEU A 73 29.14 -13.18 -10.41
N MET A 74 29.57 -14.42 -10.17
CA MET A 74 28.66 -15.54 -9.91
C MET A 74 27.94 -15.41 -8.56
N ALA A 75 28.62 -14.90 -7.54
CA ALA A 75 28.02 -14.61 -6.24
C ALA A 75 26.98 -13.48 -6.34
N GLU A 76 27.30 -12.40 -7.05
CA GLU A 76 26.39 -11.28 -7.30
C GLU A 76 25.14 -11.73 -8.08
N ASN A 77 25.33 -12.48 -9.17
CA ASN A 77 24.21 -13.05 -9.93
C ASN A 77 23.29 -13.94 -9.09
N LYS A 78 23.86 -14.71 -8.15
CA LYS A 78 23.08 -15.52 -7.20
C LYS A 78 22.25 -14.63 -6.27
N SER A 79 22.84 -13.53 -5.77
CA SER A 79 22.15 -12.54 -4.93
C SER A 79 20.99 -11.88 -5.68
N LEU A 80 21.24 -11.32 -6.86
CA LEU A 80 20.23 -10.66 -7.71
C LEU A 80 19.09 -11.60 -8.11
N LYS A 81 19.39 -12.88 -8.35
CA LYS A 81 18.36 -13.90 -8.63
C LYS A 81 17.44 -14.15 -7.44
N SER A 82 17.97 -14.06 -6.21
CA SER A 82 17.17 -14.20 -4.98
C SER A 82 16.27 -12.98 -4.76
N GLU A 83 16.78 -11.77 -5.00
CA GLU A 83 16.03 -10.52 -4.91
C GLU A 83 14.90 -10.46 -5.95
N ASN A 84 15.18 -10.84 -7.20
CA ASN A 84 14.15 -10.92 -8.25
C ASN A 84 13.01 -11.88 -7.90
N ARG A 85 13.32 -13.01 -7.24
CA ARG A 85 12.28 -13.93 -6.74
C ARG A 85 11.44 -13.29 -5.65
N MET A 86 12.06 -12.55 -4.74
CA MET A 86 11.35 -11.83 -3.67
C MET A 86 10.44 -10.74 -4.24
N MET A 87 10.93 -9.95 -5.20
CA MET A 87 10.14 -8.90 -5.85
C MET A 87 8.98 -9.47 -6.66
N SER A 88 9.21 -10.58 -7.39
CA SER A 88 8.13 -11.28 -8.11
C SER A 88 7.04 -11.77 -7.16
N LYS A 89 7.41 -12.24 -5.96
CA LYS A 89 6.44 -12.64 -4.93
C LYS A 89 5.65 -11.44 -4.39
N LYS A 90 6.32 -10.32 -4.09
CA LYS A 90 5.65 -9.08 -3.65
C LYS A 90 4.67 -8.56 -4.70
N LEU A 91 5.03 -8.60 -5.99
CA LEU A 91 4.14 -8.23 -7.09
C LEU A 91 2.90 -9.12 -7.12
N ALA A 92 3.07 -10.44 -7.03
CA ALA A 92 1.94 -11.38 -6.98
C ALA A 92 1.00 -11.13 -5.78
N GLU A 93 1.57 -10.80 -4.62
CA GLU A 93 0.79 -10.43 -3.42
C GLU A 93 0.00 -9.13 -3.66
N ILE A 94 0.64 -8.09 -4.19
CA ILE A 94 -0.03 -6.81 -4.51
C ILE A 94 -1.14 -7.00 -5.54
N GLU A 95 -0.91 -7.79 -6.58
CA GLU A 95 -1.94 -8.13 -7.57
C GLU A 95 -3.12 -8.85 -6.93
N GLN A 96 -2.86 -9.79 -6.01
CA GLN A 96 -3.90 -10.46 -5.27
C GLN A 96 -4.70 -9.48 -4.39
N TYR A 97 -4.04 -8.54 -3.70
CA TYR A 97 -4.71 -7.50 -2.91
C TYR A 97 -5.56 -6.57 -3.77
N SER A 98 -5.10 -6.22 -4.96
CA SER A 98 -5.89 -5.43 -5.92
C SER A 98 -7.16 -6.18 -6.35
N ARG A 99 -7.08 -7.51 -6.52
CA ARG A 99 -8.23 -8.35 -6.90
C ARG A 99 -9.22 -8.62 -5.77
N LEU A 100 -8.82 -8.52 -4.50
CA LEU A 100 -9.72 -8.78 -3.35
C LEU A 100 -10.97 -7.87 -3.33
N ASN A 101 -10.90 -6.69 -3.96
CA ASN A 101 -12.01 -5.75 -4.02
C ASN A 101 -12.65 -5.62 -5.42
N ASN A 102 -12.16 -6.39 -6.40
CA ASN A 102 -12.69 -6.36 -7.77
C ASN A 102 -13.51 -7.62 -8.02
N VAL A 103 -14.71 -7.47 -8.57
CA VAL A 103 -15.50 -8.60 -9.05
C VAL A 103 -15.30 -8.73 -10.55
N GLU A 104 -14.71 -9.84 -10.97
CA GLU A 104 -14.62 -10.19 -12.37
C GLU A 104 -15.92 -10.92 -12.78
N ILE A 105 -16.71 -10.32 -13.67
CA ILE A 105 -17.91 -10.95 -14.23
C ILE A 105 -17.56 -11.43 -15.63
N ARG A 106 -17.42 -12.74 -15.82
CA ARG A 106 -17.16 -13.36 -17.12
C ARG A 106 -18.48 -13.80 -17.77
N GLY A 107 -18.50 -13.86 -19.10
CA GLY A 107 -19.62 -14.41 -19.86
C GLY A 107 -20.83 -13.48 -19.98
N VAL A 108 -20.64 -12.16 -19.82
CA VAL A 108 -21.69 -11.19 -20.17
C VAL A 108 -21.85 -11.19 -21.69
N PRO A 109 -23.01 -11.56 -22.26
CA PRO A 109 -23.19 -11.53 -23.70
C PRO A 109 -23.16 -10.08 -24.19
N CYS A 110 -22.24 -9.78 -25.09
CA CYS A 110 -22.12 -8.46 -25.72
C CYS A 110 -23.20 -8.28 -26.78
N THR A 111 -24.08 -7.32 -26.55
CA THR A 111 -25.07 -6.81 -27.50
C THR A 111 -24.52 -5.54 -28.14
N GLN A 112 -24.47 -5.48 -29.48
CA GLN A 112 -23.92 -4.32 -30.18
C GLN A 112 -24.71 -3.05 -29.85
N GLY A 113 -24.02 -2.00 -29.40
CA GLY A 113 -24.60 -0.68 -29.14
C GLY A 113 -25.13 -0.46 -27.72
N GLU A 114 -25.05 -1.45 -26.82
CA GLU A 114 -25.41 -1.26 -25.41
C GLU A 114 -24.22 -0.77 -24.58
N ASP A 115 -24.47 0.15 -23.65
CA ASP A 115 -23.49 0.62 -22.67
C ASP A 115 -23.25 -0.44 -21.59
N CYS A 116 -21.98 -0.81 -21.38
CA CYS A 116 -21.55 -1.74 -20.34
C CYS A 116 -22.05 -1.33 -18.94
N VAL A 117 -22.12 -0.03 -18.65
CA VAL A 117 -22.64 0.49 -17.37
C VAL A 117 -24.13 0.25 -17.26
N ALA A 118 -24.89 0.48 -18.35
CA ALA A 118 -26.31 0.20 -18.40
C ALA A 118 -26.59 -1.30 -18.25
N ILE A 119 -25.80 -2.17 -18.89
CA ILE A 119 -25.93 -3.63 -18.74
C ILE A 119 -25.70 -4.06 -17.29
N LEU A 120 -24.65 -3.54 -16.63
CA LEU A 120 -24.42 -3.79 -15.20
C LEU A 120 -25.58 -3.29 -14.36
N GLN A 121 -26.01 -2.04 -14.56
CA GLN A 121 -27.10 -1.45 -13.78
C GLN A 121 -28.43 -2.20 -13.96
N THR A 122 -28.79 -2.56 -15.19
CA THR A 122 -30.07 -3.21 -15.48
C THR A 122 -30.03 -4.70 -15.13
N ARG A 123 -28.99 -5.42 -15.53
CA ARG A 123 -28.94 -6.88 -15.38
C ARG A 123 -28.41 -7.32 -14.01
N PHE A 124 -27.36 -6.71 -13.48
CA PHE A 124 -26.85 -7.10 -12.15
C PHE A 124 -27.86 -6.75 -11.05
N PHE A 125 -28.37 -5.51 -11.02
CA PHE A 125 -29.40 -5.15 -10.04
C PHE A 125 -30.75 -5.77 -10.36
N GLY A 126 -31.01 -6.14 -11.62
CA GLY A 126 -32.18 -6.94 -12.00
C GLY A 126 -32.12 -8.34 -11.41
N ILE A 127 -30.99 -9.04 -11.53
CA ILE A 127 -30.73 -10.34 -10.91
C ILE A 127 -30.78 -10.22 -9.39
N ALA A 128 -30.12 -9.21 -8.81
CA ALA A 128 -30.13 -9.02 -7.35
C ALA A 128 -31.54 -8.73 -6.80
N ARG A 129 -32.36 -7.96 -7.52
CA ARG A 129 -33.79 -7.76 -7.17
C ARG A 129 -34.58 -9.06 -7.32
N HIS A 130 -34.39 -9.79 -8.42
CA HIS A 130 -35.11 -11.03 -8.66
C HIS A 130 -34.80 -12.10 -7.61
N VAL A 131 -33.54 -12.22 -7.20
CA VAL A 131 -33.08 -13.15 -6.15
C VAL A 131 -33.52 -12.74 -4.75
N ALA A 132 -33.72 -11.44 -4.50
CA ALA A 132 -34.14 -10.94 -3.19
C ALA A 132 -35.60 -11.28 -2.83
N GLY A 133 -36.41 -11.70 -3.80
CA GLY A 133 -37.82 -12.03 -3.61
C GLY A 133 -38.65 -10.77 -3.38
N ASP A 134 -39.72 -10.63 -4.17
CA ASP A 134 -40.61 -9.47 -4.23
C ASP A 134 -39.96 -8.25 -4.89
N GLY A 135 -40.69 -7.57 -5.79
CA GLY A 135 -40.16 -6.50 -6.66
C GLY A 135 -39.62 -5.23 -5.96
N GLY A 136 -39.35 -5.28 -4.65
CA GLY A 136 -38.71 -4.23 -3.87
C GLY A 136 -37.19 -4.17 -4.04
N GLN A 137 -36.57 -3.09 -3.54
CA GLN A 137 -35.12 -2.98 -3.50
C GLN A 137 -34.54 -3.95 -2.45
N PRO A 138 -33.49 -4.71 -2.76
CA PRO A 138 -32.87 -5.61 -1.80
C PRO A 138 -32.38 -4.81 -0.59
N THR A 139 -32.62 -5.34 0.61
CA THR A 139 -32.00 -4.79 1.83
C THR A 139 -30.47 -4.87 1.72
N ILE A 140 -29.73 -4.01 2.42
CA ILE A 140 -28.27 -3.98 2.41
C ILE A 140 -27.67 -5.36 2.75
N GLN A 141 -28.29 -6.09 3.67
CA GLN A 141 -27.87 -7.44 4.05
C GLN A 141 -28.12 -8.46 2.93
N GLN A 142 -29.29 -8.42 2.27
CA GLN A 142 -29.57 -9.26 1.11
C GLN A 142 -28.64 -8.93 -0.06
N PHE A 143 -28.37 -7.65 -0.32
CA PHE A 143 -27.45 -7.23 -1.37
C PHE A 143 -26.03 -7.72 -1.11
N LEU A 144 -25.51 -7.57 0.12
CA LEU A 144 -24.19 -8.09 0.50
C LEU A 144 -24.12 -9.62 0.43
N PHE A 145 -25.21 -10.31 0.77
CA PHE A 145 -25.31 -11.76 0.68
C PHE A 145 -25.33 -12.24 -0.78
N ILE A 146 -26.14 -11.63 -1.63
CA ILE A 146 -26.21 -11.91 -3.07
C ILE A 146 -24.87 -11.58 -3.74
N TYR A 147 -24.26 -10.45 -3.39
CA TYR A 147 -22.94 -10.06 -3.86
C TYR A 147 -21.89 -11.10 -3.47
N ARG A 148 -21.89 -11.58 -2.22
CA ARG A 148 -21.00 -12.68 -1.78
C ARG A 148 -21.29 -13.97 -2.54
N MET A 149 -22.55 -14.36 -2.72
CA MET A 149 -22.92 -15.59 -3.45
C MET A 149 -22.50 -15.55 -4.92
N LEU A 150 -22.72 -14.42 -5.61
CA LEU A 150 -22.30 -14.22 -6.99
C LEU A 150 -20.76 -14.16 -7.11
N SER A 151 -20.08 -13.58 -6.11
CA SER A 151 -18.61 -13.56 -6.04
C SER A 151 -18.01 -14.96 -5.77
N VAL A 152 -18.69 -15.80 -4.99
CA VAL A 152 -18.26 -17.17 -4.66
C VAL A 152 -18.54 -18.15 -5.80
N ASN A 153 -19.62 -17.96 -6.57
CA ASN A 153 -19.90 -18.80 -7.75
C ASN A 153 -18.90 -18.56 -8.91
N ASN A 154 -18.14 -17.48 -8.90
CA ASN A 154 -16.99 -17.26 -9.80
C ASN A 154 -15.71 -18.01 -9.35
N LEU A 155 -15.72 -18.73 -8.22
CA LEU A 155 -14.61 -19.55 -7.74
C LEU A 155 -14.63 -21.00 -8.26
N VAL A 156 -15.68 -21.43 -8.99
CA VAL A 156 -15.64 -22.71 -9.69
C VAL A 156 -14.80 -22.54 -10.96
N ARG A 157 -13.47 -22.66 -10.80
CA ARG A 157 -12.55 -22.78 -11.93
C ARG A 157 -13.03 -23.90 -12.86
N PRO A 158 -13.10 -23.70 -14.19
CA PRO A 158 -13.30 -24.83 -15.08
C PRO A 158 -12.14 -25.82 -14.91
N PRO A 159 -12.39 -27.14 -14.98
CA PRO A 159 -11.36 -28.15 -14.78
C PRO A 159 -10.19 -27.94 -15.75
N LYS A 160 -8.97 -28.18 -15.27
CA LYS A 160 -7.65 -27.94 -15.92
C LYS A 160 -7.41 -28.63 -17.28
N ARG A 161 -8.45 -29.13 -17.97
CA ARG A 161 -8.34 -29.85 -19.26
C ARG A 161 -9.47 -29.52 -20.25
N ALA A 162 -10.06 -28.33 -20.19
CA ALA A 162 -10.91 -27.86 -21.27
C ALA A 162 -10.02 -27.23 -22.36
N SER A 163 -9.91 -27.92 -23.50
CA SER A 163 -9.17 -27.48 -24.68
C SER A 163 -9.97 -26.42 -25.42
N VAL A 164 -9.75 -25.15 -25.11
CA VAL A 164 -10.10 -24.06 -26.03
C VAL A 164 -8.96 -23.05 -26.00
N ASP A 165 -8.16 -23.06 -27.06
CA ASP A 165 -7.15 -22.04 -27.33
C ASP A 165 -7.87 -20.77 -27.80
N GLY A 166 -7.83 -19.72 -26.98
CA GLY A 166 -8.37 -18.41 -27.29
C GLY A 166 -7.45 -17.34 -26.72
N ASP A 167 -6.87 -16.53 -27.60
CA ASP A 167 -5.81 -15.57 -27.33
C ASP A 167 -6.29 -14.46 -26.36
N GLY A 168 -5.87 -14.55 -25.10
CA GLY A 168 -6.44 -13.83 -23.96
C GLY A 168 -6.05 -12.35 -23.82
N GLN A 169 -5.36 -11.75 -24.80
CA GLN A 169 -4.81 -10.39 -24.67
C GLN A 169 -5.65 -9.28 -25.31
N GLN A 170 -6.76 -9.58 -26.01
CA GLN A 170 -7.58 -8.55 -26.67
C GLN A 170 -8.82 -8.07 -25.89
N LEU A 171 -9.01 -8.48 -24.64
CA LEU A 171 -10.19 -8.16 -23.82
C LEU A 171 -9.87 -7.30 -22.58
N LEU A 172 -8.91 -6.38 -22.70
CA LEU A 172 -8.66 -5.34 -21.69
C LEU A 172 -8.78 -3.95 -22.34
N PHE A 173 -9.90 -3.27 -22.12
CA PHE A 173 -9.98 -1.83 -22.37
C PHE A 173 -9.13 -1.09 -21.33
N LYS A 174 -8.21 -0.23 -21.80
CA LYS A 174 -7.50 0.69 -20.92
C LYS A 174 -8.38 1.92 -20.70
N LEU A 175 -8.49 2.37 -19.45
CA LEU A 175 -9.27 3.55 -19.05
C LEU A 175 -8.90 4.84 -19.82
N GLN A 176 -7.71 4.89 -20.43
CA GLN A 176 -7.23 6.03 -21.23
C GLN A 176 -7.96 6.16 -22.58
N ASP A 177 -8.52 5.07 -23.12
CA ASP A 177 -9.24 5.06 -24.39
C ASP A 177 -10.66 5.67 -24.27
N LEU A 178 -11.15 5.85 -23.03
CA LEU A 178 -12.47 6.44 -22.73
C LEU A 178 -12.46 7.98 -22.62
N PHE A 179 -11.30 8.60 -22.43
CA PHE A 179 -11.21 10.05 -22.16
C PHE A 179 -10.73 10.89 -23.35
N ASN A 180 -10.41 10.28 -24.48
CA ASN A 180 -10.12 11.01 -25.72
C ASN A 180 -11.37 11.01 -26.61
N LYS A 181 -12.24 12.00 -26.44
CA LYS A 181 -13.19 12.38 -27.49
C LYS A 181 -13.15 13.88 -27.72
N GLU A 182 -12.61 14.24 -28.89
CA GLU A 182 -12.76 15.54 -29.52
C GLU A 182 -14.24 15.87 -29.72
N ALA A 183 -14.58 17.14 -29.52
CA ALA A 183 -15.93 17.67 -29.52
C ALA A 183 -16.54 17.72 -30.93
N ALA A 184 -17.84 17.44 -31.02
CA ALA A 184 -18.70 17.82 -32.15
C ALA A 184 -19.98 18.50 -31.63
N PRO A 185 -20.60 19.41 -32.41
CA PRO A 185 -21.33 20.55 -31.86
C PRO A 185 -22.81 20.30 -31.53
N VAL A 186 -23.26 21.13 -30.60
CA VAL A 186 -24.57 21.19 -29.94
C VAL A 186 -25.69 21.58 -30.92
N ASN A 187 -26.85 20.94 -30.79
CA ASN A 187 -28.13 21.50 -31.21
C ASN A 187 -29.10 21.60 -30.01
N HIS A 188 -29.65 22.79 -29.88
CA HIS A 188 -30.39 23.32 -28.75
C HIS A 188 -31.85 22.84 -28.79
N VAL A 189 -32.33 22.16 -27.74
CA VAL A 189 -33.77 22.08 -27.43
C VAL A 189 -33.97 22.46 -25.97
N ARG A 190 -34.67 23.57 -25.79
CA ARG A 190 -35.04 24.21 -24.54
C ARG A 190 -36.20 23.44 -23.91
N CYS A 191 -36.03 22.94 -22.69
CA CYS A 191 -37.16 22.51 -21.87
C CYS A 191 -37.07 23.19 -20.50
N HIS A 192 -38.09 23.99 -20.21
CA HIS A 192 -38.32 24.64 -18.91
C HIS A 192 -38.69 23.57 -17.88
N ILE A 193 -37.91 23.44 -16.80
CA ILE A 193 -38.39 22.88 -15.53
C ILE A 193 -37.93 23.82 -14.42
N GLU A 194 -38.91 24.37 -13.71
CA GLU A 194 -38.76 25.24 -12.55
C GLU A 194 -38.04 24.54 -11.41
N ASN A 195 -37.03 25.21 -10.88
CA ASN A 195 -36.20 24.74 -9.78
C ASN A 195 -36.71 25.37 -8.47
N LYS A 196 -37.53 24.62 -7.72
CA LYS A 196 -37.84 24.92 -6.32
C LYS A 196 -37.98 23.63 -5.53
N ARG A 197 -36.95 23.29 -4.75
CA ARG A 197 -37.05 22.61 -3.45
C ARG A 197 -35.75 22.89 -2.68
N ALA A 198 -35.76 24.01 -1.98
CA ALA A 198 -35.01 24.14 -0.73
C ALA A 198 -35.60 23.10 0.24
N ILE A 199 -34.74 22.27 0.82
CA ILE A 199 -35.12 21.41 1.94
C ILE A 199 -35.05 22.32 3.18
N ASP A 200 -36.22 22.75 3.63
CA ASP A 200 -36.39 23.52 4.86
C ASP A 200 -35.89 22.73 6.06
N SER A 201 -34.86 23.26 6.72
CA SER A 201 -34.28 22.75 7.97
C SER A 201 -35.21 22.93 9.19
N PHE A 202 -36.42 23.45 8.98
CA PHE A 202 -37.35 23.85 10.05
C PHE A 202 -38.21 22.69 10.58
N SER A 203 -38.40 21.63 9.81
CA SER A 203 -39.37 20.56 10.12
C SER A 203 -38.87 19.50 11.10
N ILE A 204 -37.56 19.36 11.27
CA ILE A 204 -36.96 18.38 12.20
C ILE A 204 -36.92 18.91 13.65
N TRP A 205 -37.02 20.23 13.82
CA TRP A 205 -36.91 20.89 15.14
C TRP A 205 -38.15 20.68 16.04
N ASN A 206 -39.31 20.39 15.46
CA ASN A 206 -40.57 20.24 16.21
C ASN A 206 -40.76 18.88 16.88
N ILE A 207 -39.87 17.91 16.67
CA ILE A 207 -40.00 16.58 17.30
C ILE A 207 -39.25 16.49 18.65
N PHE A 208 -38.34 17.42 18.97
CA PHE A 208 -37.51 17.39 20.19
C PHE A 208 -37.72 18.56 21.16
N SER A 209 -38.74 19.39 20.94
CA SER A 209 -38.98 20.60 21.74
C SER A 209 -39.91 20.34 22.93
N GLY A 210 -39.49 19.44 23.84
CA GLY A 210 -40.20 19.15 25.08
C GLY A 210 -39.23 18.76 26.18
N GLU A 211 -38.50 19.74 26.72
CA GLU A 211 -37.99 19.88 28.11
C GLU A 211 -36.72 20.76 28.15
N GLU A 212 -36.66 21.63 29.16
CA GLU A 212 -35.60 22.63 29.33
C GLU A 212 -34.30 21.98 29.81
N LEU A 213 -33.32 21.82 28.90
CA LEU A 213 -31.94 21.43 29.26
C LEU A 213 -30.96 22.60 29.15
N PRO A 214 -30.00 22.73 30.09
CA PRO A 214 -29.14 23.90 30.23
C PRO A 214 -27.88 23.80 29.34
N ASN A 215 -27.98 23.48 28.05
CA ASN A 215 -26.87 23.70 27.11
C ASN A 215 -27.25 23.56 25.62
N ARG A 216 -28.08 24.49 25.10
CA ARG A 216 -28.55 24.45 23.70
C ARG A 216 -27.44 24.52 22.63
N ARG A 217 -26.25 25.05 22.95
CA ARG A 217 -25.13 25.12 22.01
C ARG A 217 -24.47 23.76 21.79
N SER A 218 -24.22 22.99 22.85
CA SER A 218 -23.63 21.66 22.74
C SER A 218 -24.54 20.69 21.99
N LEU A 219 -25.85 20.72 22.24
CA LEU A 219 -26.81 19.81 21.59
C LEU A 219 -26.97 20.07 20.08
N ARG A 220 -26.90 21.34 19.67
CA ARG A 220 -26.94 21.71 18.25
C ARG A 220 -25.66 21.31 17.50
N ILE A 221 -24.51 21.46 18.15
CA ILE A 221 -23.23 20.99 17.60
C ILE A 221 -23.27 19.47 17.46
N CYS A 222 -23.72 18.72 18.46
CA CYS A 222 -23.78 17.25 18.39
C CYS A 222 -24.68 16.75 17.24
N THR A 223 -25.86 17.33 17.03
CA THR A 223 -26.79 16.89 15.99
C THR A 223 -26.28 17.20 14.58
N GLU A 224 -25.72 18.40 14.33
CA GLU A 224 -25.11 18.73 13.04
C GLU A 224 -23.87 17.86 12.76
N PHE A 225 -23.08 17.55 13.79
CA PHE A 225 -21.88 16.70 13.67
C PHE A 225 -22.20 15.24 13.34
N ILE A 226 -23.23 14.67 13.96
CA ILE A 226 -23.68 13.29 13.69
C ILE A 226 -24.18 13.17 12.25
N ILE A 227 -24.97 14.14 11.76
CA ILE A 227 -25.45 14.17 10.37
C ILE A 227 -24.25 14.24 9.41
N TYR A 228 -23.25 15.07 9.71
CA TYR A 228 -22.06 15.22 8.88
C TYR A 228 -21.20 13.95 8.85
N LEU A 229 -21.02 13.27 9.99
CA LEU A 229 -20.32 11.98 10.05
C LEU A 229 -21.05 10.88 9.28
N CYS A 230 -22.38 10.83 9.37
CA CYS A 230 -23.18 9.94 8.53
C CYS A 230 -22.96 10.26 7.05
N MET A 231 -22.97 11.55 6.66
CA MET A 231 -22.71 11.96 5.28
C MET A 231 -21.29 11.61 4.80
N ILE A 232 -20.26 11.79 5.64
CA ILE A 232 -18.89 11.35 5.33
C ILE A 232 -18.85 9.84 5.13
N PHE A 233 -19.47 9.07 6.02
CA PHE A 233 -19.53 7.62 5.93
C PHE A 233 -20.25 7.15 4.65
N PHE A 234 -21.36 7.79 4.26
CA PHE A 234 -22.09 7.51 3.03
C PHE A 234 -21.33 7.98 1.77
N HIS A 235 -20.74 9.16 1.79
CA HIS A 235 -19.96 9.72 0.69
C HIS A 235 -18.69 8.89 0.44
N GLU A 236 -18.02 8.40 1.49
CA GLU A 236 -16.85 7.54 1.34
C GLU A 236 -17.21 6.15 0.81
N HIS A 237 -18.34 5.59 1.25
CA HIS A 237 -18.87 4.35 0.66
C HIS A 237 -19.22 4.52 -0.83
N ALA A 238 -19.67 5.71 -1.24
CA ALA A 238 -19.98 6.03 -2.63
C ALA A 238 -18.73 6.39 -3.47
N CYS A 239 -17.69 6.99 -2.87
CA CYS A 239 -16.53 7.57 -3.58
C CYS A 239 -15.29 6.64 -3.61
N LYS A 240 -15.45 5.35 -3.31
CA LYS A 240 -14.39 4.34 -3.19
C LYS A 240 -13.71 3.93 -4.53
N GLN A 241 -13.47 4.89 -5.44
CA GLN A 241 -12.81 4.70 -6.73
C GLN A 241 -11.48 5.46 -6.94
N ARG A 242 -10.92 6.21 -5.97
CA ARG A 242 -9.57 6.80 -6.15
C ARG A 242 -8.64 6.68 -4.93
N LYS A 243 -7.51 6.00 -5.14
CA LYS A 243 -6.19 6.10 -4.47
C LYS A 243 -6.05 5.86 -2.94
N PHE A 244 -7.11 5.60 -2.17
CA PHE A 244 -7.01 5.64 -0.70
C PHE A 244 -6.38 4.42 -0.01
N SER A 245 -6.32 3.23 -0.63
CA SER A 245 -5.84 2.01 0.06
C SER A 245 -4.32 1.93 0.24
N PHE A 246 -3.53 2.60 -0.60
CA PHE A 246 -2.07 2.46 -0.61
C PHE A 246 -1.37 3.10 0.60
N GLN A 247 -1.94 4.14 1.22
CA GLN A 247 -1.29 4.88 2.30
C GLN A 247 -1.48 4.26 3.69
N VAL A 248 -2.55 3.47 3.90
CA VAL A 248 -2.81 2.81 5.19
C VAL A 248 -1.78 1.70 5.45
N ASP A 249 -1.35 0.99 4.41
CA ASP A 249 -0.34 -0.08 4.52
C ASP A 249 1.07 0.47 4.79
N SER A 250 1.44 1.63 4.24
CA SER A 250 2.73 2.29 4.55
C SER A 250 2.83 2.73 6.01
N LEU A 251 1.71 3.17 6.59
CA LEU A 251 1.60 3.56 8.00
C LEU A 251 1.74 2.35 8.95
N ALA A 252 1.19 1.21 8.55
CA ALA A 252 1.29 -0.04 9.28
C ALA A 252 2.71 -0.61 9.30
N ILE A 253 3.47 -0.40 8.21
CA ILE A 253 4.90 -0.73 8.14
C ILE A 253 5.72 0.23 9.02
N LEU A 254 5.43 1.54 8.98
CA LEU A 254 6.15 2.54 9.75
C LEU A 254 5.95 2.42 11.27
N LEU A 255 4.75 2.04 11.75
CA LEU A 255 4.51 1.84 13.18
C LEU A 255 5.13 0.53 13.72
N ASP A 256 5.18 -0.53 12.92
CA ASP A 256 5.85 -1.78 13.33
C ASP A 256 7.35 -1.54 13.58
N ASP A 257 7.98 -0.66 12.80
CA ASP A 257 9.39 -0.24 12.99
C ASP A 257 9.60 0.69 14.20
N VAL A 258 8.55 1.37 14.70
CA VAL A 258 8.63 2.28 15.86
C VAL A 258 8.39 1.54 17.18
N LEU A 259 7.64 0.44 17.16
CA LEU A 259 7.30 -0.33 18.37
C LEU A 259 8.31 -1.44 18.71
N LEU A 260 9.37 -1.62 17.91
CA LEU A 260 10.25 -2.80 18.02
C LEU A 260 11.67 -2.57 18.54
N GLU A 261 12.14 -1.35 18.82
CA GLU A 261 13.49 -1.16 19.40
C GLU A 261 13.56 -0.03 20.44
N PRO A 262 13.85 -0.33 21.73
CA PRO A 262 14.43 0.64 22.63
C PRO A 262 15.92 0.75 22.29
N THR A 263 16.34 1.90 21.75
CA THR A 263 17.77 2.22 21.64
C THR A 263 18.17 2.94 22.92
N GLU A 264 18.94 2.23 23.75
CA GLU A 264 19.61 2.79 24.93
C GLU A 264 20.76 3.68 24.45
N SER A 265 20.54 4.99 24.34
CA SER A 265 21.64 5.97 24.35
C SER A 265 21.19 7.37 24.74
N GLU A 266 21.69 7.78 25.89
CA GLU A 266 22.06 9.13 26.36
C GLU A 266 20.99 10.25 26.42
N GLU A 267 20.42 10.32 27.62
CA GLU A 267 19.85 11.43 28.38
C GLU A 267 20.55 12.80 28.18
N GLU A 268 19.84 13.75 27.57
CA GLU A 268 20.01 15.18 27.85
C GLU A 268 18.63 15.84 27.98
N ALA A 269 18.22 16.05 29.24
CA ALA A 269 17.23 16.99 29.81
C ALA A 269 16.12 17.61 28.92
N LEU A 270 15.58 16.85 27.97
CA LEU A 270 14.30 17.11 27.32
C LEU A 270 13.25 16.48 28.22
N ALA A 271 12.30 17.27 28.73
CA ALA A 271 11.26 16.79 29.65
C ALA A 271 10.71 15.44 29.15
N ASP A 272 10.85 14.39 29.97
CA ASP A 272 10.49 13.00 29.68
C ASP A 272 9.02 12.93 29.25
N LEU A 273 8.79 13.12 27.95
CA LEU A 273 7.51 12.89 27.35
C LEU A 273 7.32 11.40 27.27
N SER A 274 6.14 10.95 27.67
CA SER A 274 5.82 9.53 27.56
C SER A 274 5.92 9.10 26.08
N PRO A 275 6.38 7.87 25.79
CA PRO A 275 6.37 7.33 24.43
C PRO A 275 5.00 7.48 23.74
N LYS A 276 3.92 7.43 24.52
CA LYS A 276 2.55 7.68 24.07
C LYS A 276 2.36 9.09 23.49
N GLU A 277 2.81 10.13 24.17
CA GLU A 277 2.70 11.52 23.70
C GLU A 277 3.54 11.76 22.45
N CYS A 278 4.70 11.10 22.39
CA CYS A 278 5.60 11.09 21.25
C CYS A 278 4.95 10.47 20.00
N ILE A 279 4.26 9.33 20.16
CA ILE A 279 3.47 8.69 19.09
C ILE A 279 2.28 9.57 18.68
N LEU A 280 1.57 10.17 19.63
CA LEU A 280 0.45 11.06 19.34
C LEU A 280 0.88 12.30 18.55
N ASP A 281 2.03 12.89 18.87
CA ASP A 281 2.57 14.04 18.14
C ASP A 281 2.91 13.65 16.68
N TYR A 282 3.48 12.46 16.47
CA TYR A 282 3.73 11.91 15.13
C TYR A 282 2.42 11.69 14.35
N LEU A 283 1.41 11.06 14.97
CA LEU A 283 0.11 10.83 14.34
C LEU A 283 -0.59 12.14 14.01
N ALA A 284 -0.52 13.14 14.89
CA ALA A 284 -1.05 14.47 14.65
C ALA A 284 -0.34 15.14 13.47
N GLY A 285 0.98 15.02 13.36
CA GLY A 285 1.74 15.52 12.22
C GLY A 285 1.37 14.83 10.89
N TYR A 286 1.11 13.53 10.93
CA TYR A 286 0.59 12.78 9.78
C TYR A 286 -0.81 13.27 9.37
N VAL A 287 -1.72 13.47 10.34
CA VAL A 287 -3.06 14.01 10.08
C VAL A 287 -2.96 15.39 9.45
N ALA A 288 -2.17 16.31 10.00
CA ALA A 288 -1.95 17.63 9.45
C ALA A 288 -1.38 17.59 8.01
N GLN A 289 -0.43 16.68 7.75
CA GLN A 289 0.10 16.48 6.39
C GLN A 289 -0.96 15.93 5.44
N LYS A 290 -1.79 14.98 5.88
CA LYS A 290 -2.85 14.38 5.05
C LYS A 290 -3.88 15.41 4.61
N PHE A 291 -4.14 16.40 5.45
CA PHE A 291 -5.06 17.49 5.19
C PHE A 291 -4.41 18.71 4.52
N SER A 292 -3.11 18.65 4.18
CA SER A 292 -2.42 19.76 3.51
C SER A 292 -2.93 20.07 2.10
N GLU A 293 -3.60 19.12 1.46
CA GLU A 293 -4.21 19.26 0.13
C GLU A 293 -5.66 19.78 0.18
N MET A 294 -6.19 20.12 1.36
CA MET A 294 -7.54 20.67 1.48
C MET A 294 -7.66 22.07 0.84
N CYS A 295 -8.85 22.39 0.31
CA CYS A 295 -9.10 23.64 -0.39
C CYS A 295 -9.08 24.89 0.51
N CYS A 296 -9.35 24.75 1.82
CA CYS A 296 -9.43 25.88 2.75
C CYS A 296 -8.09 26.07 3.49
N THR A 297 -7.36 27.13 3.13
CA THR A 297 -6.05 27.48 3.73
C THR A 297 -6.14 27.68 5.23
N ASP A 298 -7.18 28.38 5.72
CA ASP A 298 -7.36 28.67 7.14
C ASP A 298 -7.57 27.38 7.96
N CYS A 299 -8.26 26.38 7.38
CA CYS A 299 -8.36 25.06 8.02
C CYS A 299 -7.01 24.37 8.08
N VAL A 300 -6.22 24.41 7.00
CA VAL A 300 -4.87 23.82 6.98
C VAL A 300 -3.97 24.50 8.02
N GLU A 301 -4.02 25.82 8.12
CA GLU A 301 -3.27 26.58 9.13
C GLU A 301 -3.71 26.24 10.55
N SER A 302 -5.01 26.04 10.79
CA SER A 302 -5.51 25.63 12.11
C SER A 302 -4.99 24.26 12.57
N LEU A 303 -4.59 23.39 11.63
CA LEU A 303 -4.01 22.07 11.89
C LEU A 303 -2.49 22.12 12.11
N LYS A 304 -1.81 23.18 11.68
CA LYS A 304 -0.35 23.33 11.74
C LYS A 304 0.07 24.20 12.92
N GLY A 305 1.15 23.81 13.59
CA GLY A 305 1.77 24.57 14.67
C GLY A 305 2.94 25.40 14.15
N LEU A 306 2.72 26.67 13.80
CA LEU A 306 3.80 27.57 13.34
C LEU A 306 4.86 27.86 14.42
N GLN A 307 4.52 27.69 15.70
CA GLN A 307 5.32 28.13 16.85
C GLN A 307 5.85 26.97 17.70
N ARG A 308 5.60 25.72 17.32
CA ARG A 308 6.00 24.55 18.10
C ARG A 308 7.28 23.97 17.51
N SER A 309 8.28 23.69 18.35
CA SER A 309 9.43 22.92 17.91
C SER A 309 8.97 21.50 17.52
N PRO A 310 9.40 20.97 16.36
CA PRO A 310 9.14 19.58 16.00
C PRO A 310 9.76 18.66 17.06
N ARG A 311 9.01 17.64 17.50
CA ARG A 311 9.53 16.63 18.44
C ARG A 311 10.39 15.59 17.73
N ASP A 312 11.20 14.86 18.50
CA ASP A 312 12.23 13.94 17.98
C ASP A 312 11.68 12.90 17.00
N LEU A 313 10.54 12.29 17.29
CA LEU A 313 9.93 11.31 16.36
C LEU A 313 9.53 11.94 15.02
N ILE A 314 9.07 13.19 15.02
CA ILE A 314 8.79 13.93 13.78
C ILE A 314 10.12 14.19 13.06
N LEU A 315 11.16 14.65 13.76
CA LEU A 315 12.47 14.92 13.17
C LEU A 315 13.09 13.67 12.56
N VAL A 316 13.11 12.56 13.30
CA VAL A 316 13.72 11.29 12.89
C VAL A 316 12.97 10.65 11.71
N LYS A 317 11.63 10.70 11.70
CA LYS A 317 10.83 9.96 10.69
C LYS A 317 10.29 10.81 9.55
N SER A 318 10.27 12.14 9.66
CA SER A 318 9.62 13.00 8.66
C SER A 318 10.25 12.90 7.27
N ARG A 319 11.56 12.65 7.18
CA ARG A 319 12.35 12.89 5.96
C ARG A 319 12.05 14.27 5.33
N GLY A 320 11.62 15.24 6.13
CA GLY A 320 11.20 16.59 5.70
C GLY A 320 9.72 16.78 5.31
N TYR A 321 8.86 15.75 5.33
CA TYR A 321 7.49 15.85 4.80
C TYR A 321 6.38 15.88 5.85
N LEU A 322 6.66 15.51 7.10
CA LEU A 322 5.65 15.56 8.18
C LEU A 322 5.48 17.00 8.67
N GLN A 323 4.24 17.42 8.90
CA GLN A 323 3.94 18.76 9.43
C GLN A 323 4.02 18.76 10.95
N VAL A 324 4.41 19.89 11.54
CA VAL A 324 4.29 20.09 12.98
C VAL A 324 2.81 20.37 13.30
N PRO A 325 2.17 19.55 14.16
CA PRO A 325 0.75 19.72 14.48
C PRO A 325 0.50 20.95 15.36
N SER A 326 -0.69 21.55 15.24
CA SER A 326 -1.14 22.60 16.15
C SER A 326 -1.48 22.02 17.53
N THR A 327 -1.39 22.86 18.58
CA THR A 327 -1.78 22.45 19.94
C THR A 327 -3.25 22.04 20.02
N LYS A 328 -4.13 22.67 19.23
CA LYS A 328 -5.56 22.30 19.16
C LYS A 328 -5.74 20.90 18.59
N LEU A 329 -5.05 20.58 17.48
CA LEU A 329 -5.09 19.25 16.87
C LEU A 329 -4.59 18.19 17.86
N LEU A 330 -3.47 18.45 18.54
CA LEU A 330 -2.94 17.50 19.52
C LEU A 330 -3.92 17.26 20.68
N ASN A 331 -4.51 18.32 21.23
CA ASN A 331 -5.50 18.21 22.30
C ASN A 331 -6.73 17.41 21.85
N LEU A 332 -7.19 17.61 20.60
CA LEU A 332 -8.31 16.85 20.04
C LEU A 332 -7.99 15.36 19.94
N LEU A 333 -6.80 15.02 19.41
CA LEU A 333 -6.37 13.63 19.30
C LEU A 333 -6.12 12.99 20.67
N GLN A 334 -5.66 13.75 21.66
CA GLN A 334 -5.50 13.26 23.02
C GLN A 334 -6.85 12.90 23.67
N ILE A 335 -7.88 13.74 23.49
CA ILE A 335 -9.26 13.43 23.93
C ILE A 335 -9.77 12.16 23.25
N ALA A 336 -9.53 12.02 21.93
CA ALA A 336 -9.91 10.82 21.20
C ALA A 336 -9.17 9.57 21.70
N GLU A 337 -7.86 9.66 21.93
CA GLU A 337 -7.03 8.57 22.44
C GLU A 337 -7.50 8.06 23.81
N GLU A 338 -7.84 8.96 24.73
CA GLU A 338 -8.36 8.60 26.06
C GLU A 338 -9.61 7.70 25.95
N HIS A 339 -10.53 8.04 25.04
CA HIS A 339 -11.76 7.27 24.83
C HIS A 339 -11.54 5.99 23.99
N VAL A 340 -10.56 5.99 23.07
CA VAL A 340 -10.14 4.75 22.40
C VAL A 340 -9.60 3.76 23.42
N GLU A 341 -8.70 4.19 24.30
CA GLU A 341 -8.11 3.34 25.33
C GLU A 341 -9.19 2.81 26.29
N GLU A 342 -10.10 3.67 26.74
CA GLU A 342 -11.22 3.28 27.58
C GLU A 342 -12.12 2.21 26.93
N LEU A 343 -12.53 2.41 25.67
CA LEU A 343 -13.50 1.54 25.01
C LEU A 343 -12.89 0.26 24.41
N THR A 344 -11.60 0.24 24.12
CA THR A 344 -10.92 -0.92 23.51
C THR A 344 -10.16 -1.79 24.51
N VAL A 345 -9.62 -1.19 25.58
CA VAL A 345 -8.82 -1.91 26.59
C VAL A 345 -9.70 -2.32 27.78
N LYS A 346 -10.52 -1.40 28.30
CA LYS A 346 -11.30 -1.64 29.52
C LYS A 346 -12.64 -2.32 29.25
N GLN A 347 -13.26 -2.03 28.10
CA GLN A 347 -14.53 -2.66 27.71
C GLN A 347 -14.32 -3.77 26.69
N THR A 348 -14.89 -4.94 26.94
CA THR A 348 -15.01 -6.05 25.99
C THR A 348 -16.13 -5.76 24.99
N ALA A 349 -16.01 -4.69 24.20
CA ALA A 349 -17.09 -4.28 23.30
C ALA A 349 -17.05 -5.03 21.96
N CYS A 350 -18.09 -5.84 21.74
CA CYS A 350 -18.55 -6.32 20.45
C CYS A 350 -19.57 -5.32 19.87
N ALA A 351 -19.34 -4.88 18.62
CA ALA A 351 -20.14 -3.92 17.84
C ALA A 351 -20.22 -2.48 18.39
N GLY A 352 -20.17 -1.49 17.50
CA GLY A 352 -20.41 -0.08 17.85
C GLY A 352 -19.25 0.72 18.45
N VAL A 353 -18.06 0.13 18.66
CA VAL A 353 -16.88 0.79 19.27
C VAL A 353 -16.59 2.16 18.64
N TYR A 354 -16.59 2.25 17.31
CA TYR A 354 -16.33 3.51 16.60
C TYR A 354 -17.33 4.61 17.00
N MET A 355 -18.64 4.30 16.97
CA MET A 355 -19.68 5.27 17.31
C MET A 355 -19.64 5.65 18.78
N GLY A 356 -19.38 4.68 19.67
CA GLY A 356 -19.19 4.94 21.09
C GLY A 356 -18.03 5.91 21.35
N ILE A 357 -16.89 5.76 20.67
CA ILE A 357 -15.76 6.69 20.81
C ILE A 357 -16.16 8.09 20.33
N VAL A 358 -16.79 8.18 19.15
CA VAL A 358 -17.25 9.47 18.60
C VAL A 358 -18.21 10.18 19.56
N GLU A 359 -19.21 9.46 20.08
CA GLU A 359 -20.18 10.02 21.02
C GLU A 359 -19.51 10.55 22.28
N GLN A 360 -18.59 9.77 22.87
CA GLN A 360 -17.86 10.18 24.08
C GLN A 360 -16.96 11.40 23.82
N VAL A 361 -16.26 11.43 22.69
CA VAL A 361 -15.47 12.61 22.28
C VAL A 361 -16.35 13.84 22.13
N LEU A 362 -17.52 13.73 21.51
CA LEU A 362 -18.43 14.87 21.31
C LEU A 362 -19.08 15.36 22.62
N LEU A 363 -19.31 14.45 23.58
CA LEU A 363 -19.82 14.79 24.91
C LEU A 363 -18.73 15.38 25.82
N ASN A 364 -17.45 15.28 25.46
CA ASN A 364 -16.37 15.82 26.26
C ASN A 364 -16.33 17.35 26.19
N ASN A 365 -16.41 18.02 27.35
CA ASN A 365 -16.39 19.48 27.45
C ASN A 365 -15.12 20.12 26.87
N ARG A 366 -14.01 19.38 26.81
CA ARG A 366 -12.74 19.86 26.22
C ARG A 366 -12.75 19.85 24.69
N THR A 367 -13.68 19.15 24.04
CA THR A 367 -13.71 19.03 22.58
C THR A 367 -14.03 20.36 21.90
N ALA A 368 -14.88 21.18 22.51
CA ALA A 368 -15.21 22.50 21.97
C ALA A 368 -13.98 23.44 21.91
N SER A 369 -13.07 23.38 22.89
CA SER A 369 -11.84 24.17 22.89
C SER A 369 -10.72 23.57 22.04
N ALA A 370 -10.77 22.26 21.79
CA ALA A 370 -9.83 21.54 20.94
C ALA A 370 -10.26 21.45 19.46
N ALA A 371 -11.46 21.91 19.11
CA ALA A 371 -11.95 21.88 17.73
C ALA A 371 -11.01 22.62 16.76
N VAL A 372 -10.85 22.03 15.58
CA VAL A 372 -9.95 22.49 14.51
C VAL A 372 -10.75 22.91 13.28
N GLY A 373 -10.19 23.78 12.47
CA GLY A 373 -10.83 24.40 11.30
C GLY A 373 -11.17 25.88 11.52
N CYS A 374 -11.46 26.58 10.42
CA CYS A 374 -11.88 27.97 10.43
C CYS A 374 -13.36 28.12 10.87
N PRO A 375 -13.85 29.34 11.16
CA PRO A 375 -15.21 29.54 11.70
C PRO A 375 -16.35 28.96 10.86
N THR A 376 -16.16 28.80 9.55
CA THR A 376 -17.17 28.24 8.63
C THR A 376 -17.08 26.72 8.47
N HIS A 377 -15.91 26.13 8.73
CA HIS A 377 -15.64 24.72 8.45
C HIS A 377 -15.25 23.89 9.68
N PHE A 378 -15.18 24.49 10.88
CA PHE A 378 -14.65 23.81 12.06
C PHE A 378 -15.38 22.49 12.40
N VAL A 379 -16.70 22.43 12.21
CA VAL A 379 -17.50 21.21 12.40
C VAL A 379 -17.04 20.10 11.45
N GLY A 380 -17.03 20.39 10.15
CA GLY A 380 -16.65 19.41 9.12
C GLY A 380 -15.19 18.98 9.23
N THR A 381 -14.26 19.93 9.41
CA THR A 381 -12.84 19.63 9.56
C THR A 381 -12.56 18.82 10.83
N THR A 382 -13.17 19.17 11.96
CA THR A 382 -13.02 18.38 13.21
C THR A 382 -13.57 16.97 13.03
N ALA A 383 -14.71 16.81 12.34
CA ALA A 383 -15.31 15.50 12.07
C ALA A 383 -14.42 14.61 11.20
N GLU A 384 -13.87 15.17 10.11
CA GLU A 384 -12.96 14.45 9.21
C GLU A 384 -11.66 14.07 9.90
N VAL A 385 -11.10 14.95 10.73
CA VAL A 385 -9.90 14.69 11.54
C VAL A 385 -10.14 13.54 12.51
N LEU A 386 -11.24 13.58 13.28
CA LEU A 386 -11.60 12.51 14.20
C LEU A 386 -11.84 11.19 13.45
N HIS A 387 -12.55 11.24 12.33
CA HIS A 387 -12.82 10.05 11.52
C HIS A 387 -11.52 9.39 11.03
N LEU A 388 -10.59 10.18 10.46
CA LEU A 388 -9.31 9.69 9.97
C LEU A 388 -8.49 9.08 11.12
N PHE A 389 -8.39 9.79 12.25
CA PHE A 389 -7.65 9.33 13.42
C PHE A 389 -8.20 8.00 13.95
N LEU A 390 -9.50 7.93 14.22
CA LEU A 390 -10.14 6.72 14.76
C LEU A 390 -10.03 5.54 13.81
N ARG A 391 -10.16 5.78 12.50
CA ARG A 391 -9.97 4.74 11.49
C ARG A 391 -8.56 4.16 11.52
N CYS A 392 -7.54 5.01 11.54
CA CYS A 392 -6.15 4.57 11.64
C CYS A 392 -5.91 3.79 12.94
N HIS A 393 -6.39 4.30 14.07
CA HIS A 393 -6.18 3.70 15.38
C HIS A 393 -6.86 2.33 15.51
N LEU A 394 -8.15 2.24 15.18
CA LEU A 394 -8.90 0.98 15.22
C LEU A 394 -8.36 -0.06 14.23
N HIS A 395 -7.80 0.38 13.10
CA HIS A 395 -7.11 -0.52 12.17
C HIS A 395 -5.87 -1.15 12.84
N PHE A 396 -5.01 -0.35 13.47
CA PHE A 396 -3.83 -0.85 14.19
C PHE A 396 -4.22 -1.76 15.34
N PHE A 397 -5.21 -1.37 16.13
CA PHE A 397 -5.74 -2.20 17.22
C PHE A 397 -6.21 -3.57 16.71
N THR A 398 -7.00 -3.60 15.63
CA THR A 398 -7.50 -4.85 15.03
C THR A 398 -6.35 -5.72 14.52
N ARG A 399 -5.35 -5.11 13.86
CA ARG A 399 -4.17 -5.82 13.35
C ARG A 399 -3.38 -6.46 14.49
N GLU A 400 -3.15 -5.75 15.58
CA GLU A 400 -2.40 -6.25 16.74
C GLU A 400 -3.16 -7.36 17.47
N LYS A 401 -4.47 -7.21 17.70
CA LYS A 401 -5.32 -8.29 18.26
C LYS A 401 -5.31 -9.55 17.38
N ASN A 402 -5.33 -9.39 16.06
CA ASN A 402 -5.22 -10.51 15.13
C ASN A 402 -3.84 -11.19 15.18
N LYS A 403 -2.77 -10.42 15.34
CA LYS A 403 -1.40 -10.93 15.52
C LYS A 403 -1.29 -11.75 16.80
N GLN A 404 -1.76 -11.22 17.93
CA GLN A 404 -1.81 -11.93 19.22
C GLN A 404 -2.62 -13.22 19.13
N SER A 405 -3.81 -13.17 18.51
CA SER A 405 -4.66 -14.35 18.30
C SER A 405 -3.97 -15.45 17.49
N ARG A 406 -3.13 -15.10 16.51
CA ARG A 406 -2.34 -16.07 15.73
C ARG A 406 -1.22 -16.69 16.56
N VAL A 407 -0.56 -15.92 17.42
CA VAL A 407 0.48 -16.42 18.32
C VAL A 407 -0.11 -17.40 19.32
N THR A 408 -1.24 -17.07 19.96
CA THR A 408 -1.94 -17.96 20.90
C THR A 408 -2.38 -19.26 20.22
N LYS A 409 -2.98 -19.18 19.01
CA LYS A 409 -3.39 -20.38 18.26
C LYS A 409 -2.22 -21.29 17.90
N ARG A 410 -1.06 -20.73 17.57
CA ARG A 410 0.16 -21.52 17.29
C ARG A 410 0.69 -22.22 18.54
N ALA A 411 0.62 -21.59 19.71
CA ALA A 411 1.04 -22.19 20.97
C ALA A 411 0.12 -23.36 21.38
N THR A 412 -1.18 -23.29 21.08
CA THR A 412 -2.16 -24.32 21.48
C THR A 412 -2.27 -25.50 20.52
N CYS A 413 -1.72 -25.42 19.31
CA CYS A 413 -1.65 -26.58 18.42
C CYS A 413 -0.40 -27.40 18.79
N PRO A 414 -0.51 -28.53 19.52
CA PRO A 414 0.63 -29.38 19.77
C PRO A 414 1.26 -29.73 18.42
N ALA A 415 2.59 -29.65 18.34
CA ALA A 415 3.32 -30.08 17.17
C ALA A 415 2.98 -31.56 16.94
N GLY A 416 2.00 -31.80 16.08
CA GLY A 416 1.51 -33.12 15.71
C GLY A 416 2.56 -33.82 14.89
N GLY A 417 3.69 -34.16 15.53
CA GLY A 417 4.62 -35.19 15.12
C GLY A 417 3.93 -36.54 15.30
N GLY A 418 2.87 -36.77 14.53
CA GLY A 418 2.34 -38.09 14.31
C GLY A 418 3.41 -38.88 13.58
N LYS A 419 4.27 -39.57 14.34
CA LYS A 419 4.94 -40.77 13.84
C LYS A 419 3.82 -41.68 13.32
N LYS A 420 3.77 -41.89 12.00
CA LYS A 420 2.92 -42.94 11.44
C LYS A 420 3.33 -44.26 12.08
N PRO A 421 2.42 -45.03 12.69
CA PRO A 421 2.73 -46.39 13.10
C PRO A 421 3.02 -47.23 11.84
N ASN A 422 4.11 -47.99 11.89
CA ASN A 422 4.56 -48.91 10.85
C ASN A 422 3.69 -50.16 10.78
#